data_AF-M6V9H9-F1
#
_entry.id   AF-M6V9H9-F1
#
_cell.length_a   1.000
_cell.length_b   1.000
_cell.length_c   1.000
_cell.angle_alpha   90.00
_cell.angle_beta   90.00
_cell.angle_gamma   90.00
#
_symmetry.space_group_name_H-M   'P 1'
#
loop_
_entity.id
_entity.type
_entity.pdbx_description
1 polymer ?
#
loop_
_entity_poly.entity_id
_entity_poly.type
_entity_poly.pdbx_seq_one_letter_code
_entity_poly.pdbx_strand_id
1 'polypeptide(L)'
;MGLSKIFKRELEVAFSKAGQPLWFRMLKYSLMFYLLYLLKDSEYLWPILITAFFISLTVHLWFRYKTKGWTQDYGPWKYNKIIKH
;
A
#
# COMPACT_ATOMS: atom_id res chain seq x y z
N MET A 1 -1.62 8.87 -19.36
CA MET A 1 -0.43 8.61 -18.51
C MET A 1 -0.09 7.13 -18.65
N GLY A 2 1.13 6.78 -19.05
CA GLY A 2 1.46 5.36 -19.29
C GLY A 2 1.51 4.53 -18.00
N LEU A 3 1.15 3.25 -18.07
CA LEU A 3 1.13 2.31 -16.94
C LEU A 3 2.47 2.30 -16.18
N SER A 4 3.60 2.34 -16.90
CA SER A 4 4.95 2.41 -16.31
C SER A 4 5.14 3.59 -15.33
N LYS A 5 4.57 4.77 -15.64
CA LYS A 5 4.64 5.94 -14.74
C LYS A 5 3.79 5.76 -13.48
N ILE A 6 2.65 5.07 -13.60
CA ILE A 6 1.78 4.75 -12.46
C ILE A 6 2.52 3.78 -11.53
N PHE A 7 3.08 2.70 -12.07
CA PHE A 7 3.89 1.76 -11.29
C PHE A 7 5.07 2.43 -10.59
N LYS A 8 5.82 3.28 -11.30
CA LYS A 8 6.96 4.01 -10.69
C LYS A 8 6.51 4.89 -9.53
N ARG A 9 5.39 5.63 -9.67
CA ARG A 9 4.83 6.44 -8.58
C ARG A 9 4.37 5.59 -7.39
N GLU A 10 3.72 4.46 -7.64
CA GLU A 10 3.28 3.54 -6.58
C GLU A 10 4.48 2.98 -5.81
N LEU A 11 5.57 2.62 -6.49
CA LEU A 11 6.80 2.17 -5.83
C LEU A 11 7.44 3.30 -5.00
N GLU A 12 7.53 4.52 -5.53
CA GLU A 12 8.05 5.68 -4.78
C GLU A 12 7.23 5.95 -3.51
N VAL A 13 5.90 5.88 -3.60
CA VAL A 13 5.01 6.07 -2.45
C VAL A 13 5.13 4.92 -1.45
N ALA A 14 5.15 3.67 -1.92
CA ALA A 14 5.24 2.48 -1.06
C ALA A 14 6.57 2.39 -0.31
N PHE A 15 7.68 2.74 -0.97
CA PHE A 15 9.01 2.68 -0.37
C PHE A 15 9.42 3.95 0.37
N SER A 16 8.70 5.06 0.20
CA SER A 16 9.03 6.29 0.90
C SER A 16 8.90 6.16 2.41
N LYS A 17 9.89 6.71 3.11
CA LYS A 17 9.89 6.86 4.58
C LYS A 17 8.84 7.86 5.06
N ALA A 18 8.34 8.74 4.18
CA ALA A 18 7.34 9.75 4.51
C ALA A 18 5.93 9.16 4.66
N GLY A 19 5.66 8.00 4.06
CA GLY A 19 4.33 7.39 4.09
C GLY A 19 4.01 6.65 5.39
N GLN A 20 5.02 6.15 6.11
CA GLN A 20 4.79 5.33 7.31
C GLN A 20 5.96 5.42 8.29
N PRO A 21 5.73 5.71 9.59
CA PRO A 21 6.76 5.71 10.61
C PRO A 21 7.46 4.34 10.74
N LEU A 22 8.77 4.34 11.01
CA LEU A 22 9.58 3.12 11.15
C LEU A 22 9.06 2.20 12.28
N TRP A 23 8.69 2.78 13.43
CA TRP A 23 8.14 2.00 14.56
C TRP A 23 6.85 1.28 14.17
N PHE A 24 5.99 1.93 13.38
CA PHE A 24 4.73 1.36 12.92
C PHE A 24 4.96 0.24 11.90
N ARG A 25 6.02 0.32 11.08
CA ARG A 25 6.46 -0.80 10.22
C ARG A 25 6.91 -1.99 11.06
N MET A 26 7.79 -1.77 12.04
CA MET A 26 8.30 -2.85 12.92
C MET A 26 7.14 -3.55 13.64
N LEU A 27 6.25 -2.78 14.27
CA LEU A 27 5.08 -3.33 14.96
C LEU A 27 4.19 -4.16 14.02
N LYS A 28 3.88 -3.63 12.83
CA LYS A 28 3.05 -4.31 11.82
C LYS A 28 3.64 -5.68 11.46
N TYR A 29 4.94 -5.72 11.15
CA TYR A 29 5.58 -6.96 10.74
C TYR A 29 5.74 -7.94 11.90
N SER A 30 6.08 -7.48 13.11
CA SER A 30 6.13 -8.33 14.30
C SER A 30 4.77 -8.97 14.59
N LEU A 31 3.68 -8.18 14.55
CA LEU A 31 2.32 -8.70 14.74
C LEU A 31 1.96 -9.71 13.65
N MET A 32 2.27 -9.41 12.39
CA MET A 32 2.01 -10.31 11.26
C MET A 32 2.73 -11.65 11.44
N PHE A 33 4.03 -11.65 11.75
CA PHE A 33 4.79 -12.88 11.99
C PHE A 33 4.26 -13.66 13.20
N TYR A 34 3.86 -12.97 14.26
CA TYR A 34 3.27 -13.62 15.43
C TYR A 34 1.95 -14.32 15.10
N LEU A 35 1.05 -13.67 14.34
CA LEU A 35 -0.21 -14.27 13.90
C LEU A 35 0.02 -15.45 12.96
N LEU A 36 0.98 -15.34 12.03
CA LEU A 36 1.38 -16.45 11.17
C LEU A 36 1.92 -17.64 11.96
N TYR A 37 2.70 -17.37 13.01
CA TYR A 37 3.23 -18.41 13.89
C TYR A 37 2.12 -19.15 14.65
N LEU A 38 1.12 -18.42 15.18
CA LEU A 38 -0.01 -19.01 15.89
C LEU A 38 -0.91 -19.85 14.97
N LEU A 39 -1.06 -19.45 13.71
CA LEU A 39 -1.94 -20.10 12.75
C LEU A 39 -1.21 -21.08 11.83
N LYS A 40 0.08 -21.33 12.04
CA LYS A 40 0.93 -22.12 11.10
C LYS A 40 0.39 -23.52 10.81
N ASP A 41 -0.23 -24.17 11.80
CA ASP A 41 -0.76 -25.53 11.71
C ASP A 41 -2.29 -25.55 11.46
N SER A 42 -2.90 -24.36 11.33
CA SER A 42 -4.34 -24.20 11.15
C SER A 42 -4.71 -24.30 9.67
N GLU A 43 -5.74 -25.10 9.36
CA GLU A 43 -6.34 -25.18 8.03
C GLU A 43 -6.90 -23.83 7.53
N TYR A 44 -7.19 -22.91 8.46
CA TYR A 44 -7.75 -21.58 8.16
C TYR A 44 -6.70 -20.55 7.75
N LEU A 45 -5.40 -20.83 7.89
CA LEU A 45 -4.34 -19.87 7.58
C LEU A 45 -4.46 -19.32 6.15
N TRP A 46 -4.52 -20.21 5.17
CA TRP A 46 -4.58 -19.84 3.75
C TRP A 46 -5.88 -19.12 3.39
N PRO A 47 -7.08 -19.60 3.76
CA PRO A 47 -8.32 -18.86 3.57
C PRO A 47 -8.29 -17.44 4.16
N ILE A 48 -7.76 -17.26 5.37
CA ILE A 48 -7.64 -15.95 6.01
C ILE A 48 -6.70 -15.03 5.22
N LEU A 49 -5.53 -15.51 4.81
CA LEU A 49 -4.56 -14.72 4.04
C LEU A 49 -5.12 -14.29 2.68
N ILE A 50 -5.78 -15.21 1.97
CA ILE A 50 -6.41 -14.93 0.67
C ILE A 50 -7.52 -13.89 0.83
N THR A 51 -8.39 -14.07 1.83
CA THR A 51 -9.50 -13.14 2.08
C THR A 51 -8.98 -11.75 2.45
N ALA A 52 -7.98 -11.69 3.35
CA ALA A 52 -7.35 -10.43 3.74
C ALA A 52 -6.68 -9.73 2.54
N PHE A 53 -6.05 -10.48 1.63
CA PHE A 53 -5.46 -9.95 0.41
C PHE A 53 -6.52 -9.28 -0.48
N PHE A 54 -7.64 -9.97 -0.76
CA PHE A 54 -8.71 -9.41 -1.60
C PHE A 54 -9.41 -8.20 -0.97
N ILE A 55 -9.63 -8.22 0.35
CA ILE A 55 -10.16 -7.06 1.08
C ILE A 55 -9.19 -5.89 0.95
N SER A 56 -7.90 -6.11 1.26
CA SER A 56 -6.87 -5.07 1.18
C SER A 56 -6.75 -4.50 -0.24
N LEU A 57 -6.78 -5.36 -1.26
CA LEU A 57 -6.69 -4.94 -2.66
C LEU A 57 -7.90 -4.09 -3.06
N THR A 58 -9.11 -4.55 -2.71
CA THR A 58 -10.35 -3.81 -2.98
C THR A 58 -10.35 -2.44 -2.32
N VAL A 59 -10.00 -2.39 -1.03
CA VAL A 59 -9.90 -1.12 -0.27
C VAL A 59 -8.84 -0.21 -0.88
N HIS A 60 -7.69 -0.75 -1.26
CA HIS A 60 -6.61 0.04 -1.88
C HIS A 60 -7.06 0.65 -3.22
N LEU A 61 -7.66 -0.14 -4.10
CA LEU A 61 -8.16 0.33 -5.40
C LEU A 61 -9.30 1.34 -5.22
N TRP A 62 -10.23 1.10 -4.30
CA TRP A 62 -11.31 2.02 -3.97
C TRP A 62 -10.76 3.36 -3.49
N PHE A 63 -9.81 3.34 -2.55
CA PHE A 63 -9.23 4.55 -2.00
C PHE A 63 -8.48 5.32 -3.09
N ARG A 64 -7.67 4.62 -3.92
CA ARG A 64 -6.99 5.23 -5.06
C ARG A 64 -7.93 5.86 -6.07
N TYR A 65 -9.06 5.21 -6.35
CA TYR A 65 -10.11 5.77 -7.20
C TYR A 65 -10.72 7.03 -6.58
N LYS A 66 -11.14 6.97 -5.31
CA LYS A 66 -11.80 8.09 -4.61
C LYS A 66 -10.89 9.30 -4.43
N THR A 67 -9.63 9.09 -4.07
CA THR A 67 -8.66 10.19 -3.89
C THR A 67 -8.01 10.62 -5.19
N LYS A 68 -8.41 10.04 -6.34
CA LYS A 68 -7.77 10.26 -7.65
C LYS A 68 -6.25 10.11 -7.56
N GLY A 69 -5.77 9.18 -6.71
CA GLY A 69 -4.37 9.08 -6.33
C GLY A 69 -3.42 8.76 -7.48
N TRP A 70 -3.94 8.24 -8.60
CA TRP A 70 -3.19 8.01 -9.83
C TRP A 70 -3.03 9.25 -10.71
N THR A 71 -3.93 10.22 -10.59
CA THR A 71 -4.02 11.37 -11.51
C THR A 71 -3.79 12.71 -10.84
N GLN A 72 -3.91 12.81 -9.51
CA GLN A 72 -3.72 14.04 -8.75
C GLN A 72 -2.52 13.96 -7.79
N ASP A 73 -2.03 15.14 -7.42
CA ASP A 73 -1.01 15.30 -6.38
C ASP A 73 -1.59 14.88 -5.02
N TYR A 74 -0.80 14.14 -4.24
CA TYR A 74 -1.24 13.55 -2.99
C TYR A 74 -0.13 13.64 -1.93
N GLY A 75 -0.47 14.16 -0.75
CA GLY A 75 0.46 14.31 0.36
C GLY A 75 1.70 15.14 -0.02
N PRO A 76 2.93 14.68 0.28
CA PRO A 76 4.16 15.38 -0.07
C PRO A 76 4.50 15.32 -1.58
N TRP A 77 3.73 14.56 -2.37
CA TRP A 77 4.06 14.29 -3.77
C TRP A 77 3.29 15.21 -4.72
N LYS A 78 3.99 16.24 -5.19
CA LYS A 78 3.50 17.20 -6.20
C LYS A 78 4.05 16.84 -7.57
N TYR A 79 3.34 16.01 -8.31
CA TYR A 79 3.70 15.62 -9.66
C TYR A 79 3.10 16.51 -10.75
N ASN A 80 2.13 17.36 -10.41
CA ASN A 80 1.45 18.28 -11.31
C ASN A 80 2.02 19.71 -11.23
N LYS A 81 3.32 19.85 -10.88
CA LYS A 81 4.06 21.08 -11.18
C LYS A 81 4.25 21.16 -12.69
N ILE A 82 3.24 21.70 -13.35
CA ILE A 82 3.34 22.22 -14.71
C ILE A 82 4.57 23.13 -14.73
N ILE A 83 5.48 22.83 -15.67
CA ILE A 83 6.63 23.64 -16.03
C ILE A 83 6.10 25.05 -16.31
N LYS A 84 6.30 25.99 -15.39
CA LYS A 84 6.27 27.41 -15.69
C LYS A 84 7.72 27.81 -15.97
N HIS A 85 8.06 27.86 -17.25
CA HIS A 85 9.07 28.76 -17.78
C HIS A 85 8.58 29.24 -19.14
#